data_AF-A0A1F6SWB7-F1
#
_entry.id   AF-A0A1F6SWB7-F1
#
_cell.length_a   1.000
_cell.length_b   1.000
_cell.length_c   1.000
_cell.angle_alpha   90.00
_cell.angle_beta   90.00
_cell.angle_gamma   90.00
#
_symmetry.space_group_name_H-M   'P 1'
#
loop_
_entity.id
_entity.type
_entity.pdbx_description
1 polymer ?
#
loop_
_entity_poly.entity_id
_entity_poly.type
_entity_poly.pdbx_seq_one_letter_code
_entity_poly.pdbx_strand_id
1 'polypeptide(L)'
;MPRFLFAFLLFIPPAFAAPNLPEAPAPKAPVDRGSPATAPKPSAAKASPAAAAGMTMTVSAEQWARPRSAATIARLPELPGFIAAFDREPGARVIVRYAGGDEGSLWAEELRSWLVALGIPSAHIELRPDLPQADKLLLELRRQPPR
;
A
#
# COMPACT_ATOMS: atom_id res chain seq x y z
N MET A 1 37.90 -8.79 -5.24
CA MET A 1 37.10 -7.53 -5.34
C MET A 1 36.24 -7.61 -6.60
N PRO A 2 35.04 -8.23 -6.61
CA PRO A 2 34.23 -8.18 -7.81
C PRO A 2 33.43 -6.88 -7.86
N ARG A 3 33.66 -6.12 -8.93
CA ARG A 3 32.92 -4.91 -9.32
C ARG A 3 31.58 -5.36 -9.91
N PHE A 4 30.47 -5.06 -9.25
CA PHE A 4 29.15 -5.25 -9.84
C PHE A 4 28.84 -4.07 -10.76
N LEU A 5 28.98 -4.31 -12.05
CA LEU A 5 28.44 -3.47 -13.12
C LEU A 5 26.95 -3.80 -13.23
N PHE A 6 26.07 -3.02 -12.60
CA PHE A 6 24.63 -3.17 -12.81
C PHE A 6 24.18 -2.18 -13.90
N ALA A 7 23.77 -2.76 -15.02
CA ALA A 7 23.19 -2.06 -16.15
C ALA A 7 21.90 -1.34 -15.70
N PHE A 8 21.90 -0.02 -15.81
CA PHE A 8 20.74 0.83 -15.65
C PHE A 8 19.80 0.61 -16.85
N LEU A 9 18.75 -0.19 -16.66
CA LEU A 9 17.61 -0.18 -17.56
C LEU A 9 16.76 1.05 -17.25
N LEU A 10 16.83 2.02 -18.17
CA LEU A 10 16.03 3.24 -18.21
C LEU A 10 14.58 2.84 -18.50
N PHE A 11 13.77 2.63 -17.46
CA PHE A 11 12.34 2.38 -17.63
C PHE A 11 11.57 3.71 -17.54
N ILE A 12 10.90 4.06 -18.64
CA ILE A 12 10.07 5.25 -18.79
C ILE A 12 8.70 4.94 -18.17
N PRO A 13 8.24 5.63 -17.11
CA PRO A 13 6.87 5.47 -16.64
C PRO A 13 5.84 6.01 -17.64
N PRO A 14 4.66 5.38 -17.81
CA PRO A 14 3.58 5.93 -18.61
C PRO A 14 3.04 7.23 -17.97
N ALA A 15 2.71 8.20 -18.82
CA ALA A 15 2.11 9.46 -18.44
C ALA A 15 0.72 9.24 -17.83
N PHE A 16 0.51 9.82 -16.64
CA PHE A 16 -0.79 9.88 -15.98
C PHE A 16 -1.76 10.68 -16.85
N ALA A 17 -2.77 10.03 -17.41
CA ALA A 17 -3.91 10.72 -18.00
C ALA A 17 -4.83 11.18 -16.87
N ALA A 18 -4.78 12.47 -16.53
CA ALA A 18 -5.71 13.08 -15.59
C ALA A 18 -7.14 13.01 -16.15
N PRO A 19 -8.14 12.45 -15.42
CA PRO A 19 -9.53 12.58 -15.83
C PRO A 19 -9.98 14.04 -15.68
N ASN A 20 -10.54 14.58 -16.76
CA ASN A 20 -11.21 15.87 -16.86
C ASN A 20 -12.21 16.07 -15.70
N LEU A 21 -12.08 17.16 -14.95
CA LEU A 21 -13.06 17.62 -13.96
C LEU A 21 -14.22 18.33 -14.69
N PRO A 22 -15.47 17.88 -14.60
CA PRO A 22 -16.60 18.74 -14.94
C PRO A 22 -16.97 19.65 -13.76
N GLU A 23 -17.03 20.95 -14.06
CA GLU A 23 -17.46 22.05 -13.21
C GLU A 23 -18.93 21.89 -12.76
N ALA A 24 -19.21 22.26 -11.50
CA ALA A 24 -20.50 22.10 -10.83
C ALA A 24 -21.62 22.98 -11.43
N PRO A 25 -22.89 22.60 -11.19
CA PRO A 25 -23.78 23.62 -10.62
C PRO A 25 -24.61 23.12 -9.43
N ALA A 26 -24.78 24.01 -8.43
CA ALA A 26 -25.76 23.91 -7.35
C ALA A 26 -26.71 25.13 -7.41
N PRO A 27 -27.82 25.21 -6.65
CA PRO A 27 -28.76 24.17 -6.21
C PRO A 27 -30.23 24.52 -6.56
N LYS A 28 -31.13 23.52 -6.61
CA LYS A 28 -32.57 23.76 -6.42
C LYS A 28 -33.15 22.72 -5.46
N ALA A 29 -33.80 23.20 -4.41
CA ALA A 29 -34.72 22.48 -3.54
C ALA A 29 -36.01 23.33 -3.43
N PRO A 30 -37.14 22.86 -2.85
CA PRO A 30 -37.47 21.52 -2.35
C PRO A 30 -38.85 21.01 -2.88
N VAL A 31 -39.14 19.71 -2.75
CA VAL A 31 -40.54 19.24 -2.59
C VAL A 31 -40.59 17.90 -1.84
N ASP A 32 -41.70 17.71 -1.14
CA ASP A 32 -41.87 17.07 0.15
C ASP A 32 -42.48 15.65 0.06
N ARG A 33 -42.04 14.77 0.98
CA ARG A 33 -42.78 13.73 1.72
C ARG A 33 -43.35 12.50 0.99
N GLY A 34 -42.88 11.31 1.42
CA GLY A 34 -43.56 10.04 1.17
C GLY A 34 -42.85 8.76 1.61
N SER A 35 -42.69 8.54 2.92
CA SER A 35 -42.80 7.24 3.63
C SER A 35 -41.85 6.04 3.33
N PRO A 36 -41.75 5.06 4.26
CA PRO A 36 -40.50 4.39 4.60
C PRO A 36 -40.42 2.95 4.09
N ALA A 37 -39.20 2.45 3.81
CA ALA A 37 -38.89 1.03 3.94
C ALA A 37 -37.38 0.76 3.82
N THR A 38 -36.85 0.10 4.86
CA THR A 38 -35.71 -0.82 4.83
C THR A 38 -34.31 -0.24 4.66
N ALA A 39 -33.71 0.14 5.79
CA ALA A 39 -32.27 0.02 6.02
C ALA A 39 -31.97 -1.34 6.68
N PRO A 40 -30.71 -1.77 6.81
CA PRO A 40 -29.98 -2.53 5.80
C PRO A 40 -29.68 -3.96 6.29
N LYS A 41 -29.48 -4.90 5.37
CA LYS A 41 -28.77 -6.16 5.70
C LYS A 41 -27.28 -5.89 5.52
N PRO A 42 -26.48 -5.76 6.60
CA PRO A 42 -25.04 -5.79 6.48
C PRO A 42 -24.67 -7.21 6.02
N SER A 43 -24.38 -7.36 4.74
CA SER A 43 -23.66 -8.53 4.28
C SER A 43 -22.32 -8.46 4.99
N ALA A 44 -22.10 -9.40 5.89
CA ALA A 44 -20.91 -9.49 6.72
C ALA A 44 -19.67 -9.59 5.83
N ALA A 45 -19.10 -8.43 5.49
CA ALA A 45 -17.67 -8.32 5.28
C ALA A 45 -17.09 -8.86 6.58
N LYS A 46 -16.51 -10.06 6.48
CA LYS A 46 -15.75 -10.69 7.55
C LYS A 46 -14.57 -9.74 7.79
N ALA A 47 -14.80 -8.71 8.60
CA ALA A 47 -13.77 -7.85 9.12
C ALA A 47 -12.84 -8.79 9.87
N SER A 48 -11.75 -9.18 9.19
CA SER A 48 -10.67 -9.92 9.82
C SER A 48 -10.34 -9.20 11.12
N PRO A 49 -10.21 -9.94 12.23
CA PRO A 49 -10.10 -9.35 13.54
C PRO A 49 -8.96 -8.33 13.49
N ALA A 50 -9.24 -7.14 14.02
CA ALA A 50 -8.28 -6.07 14.24
C ALA A 50 -7.25 -6.53 15.28
N ALA A 51 -6.44 -7.54 14.94
CA ALA A 51 -5.35 -8.02 15.75
C ALA A 51 -4.20 -7.00 15.59
N ALA A 52 -4.07 -6.16 16.62
CA ALA A 52 -2.98 -5.24 16.89
C ALA A 52 -2.44 -4.47 15.66
N ALA A 53 -3.05 -3.32 15.36
CA ALA A 53 -2.44 -2.34 14.47
C ALA A 53 -1.10 -1.90 15.08
N GLY A 54 0.01 -2.33 14.48
CA GLY A 54 1.33 -1.79 14.76
C GLY A 54 1.60 -0.56 13.91
N MET A 55 2.87 -0.19 13.79
CA MET A 55 3.30 0.94 12.96
C MET A 55 2.82 0.77 11.50
N THR A 56 2.41 1.87 10.88
CA THR A 56 1.99 1.90 9.47
C THR A 56 2.73 2.99 8.73
N MET A 57 2.98 2.79 7.43
CA MET A 57 3.53 3.83 6.55
C MET A 57 2.93 3.76 5.16
N THR A 58 2.96 4.87 4.45
CA THR A 58 2.48 4.97 3.07
C THR A 58 3.63 5.27 2.13
N VAL A 59 3.65 4.59 0.98
CA VAL A 59 4.51 4.93 -0.14
C VAL A 59 3.62 5.48 -1.26
N SER A 60 3.75 6.76 -1.59
CA SER A 60 2.92 7.39 -2.61
C SER A 60 3.42 7.08 -4.03
N ALA A 61 2.54 7.25 -5.02
CA ALA A 61 2.89 7.12 -6.43
C ALA A 61 4.07 8.00 -6.83
N GLU A 62 4.17 9.22 -6.31
CA GLU A 62 5.29 10.15 -6.62
C GLU A 62 6.61 9.65 -6.04
N GLN A 63 6.58 9.03 -4.87
CA GLN A 63 7.77 8.40 -4.28
C GLN A 63 8.16 7.15 -5.09
N TRP A 64 7.17 6.39 -5.55
CA TRP A 64 7.34 5.15 -6.31
C TRP A 64 7.82 5.37 -7.75
N ALA A 65 7.41 6.48 -8.38
CA ALA A 65 7.73 6.85 -9.75
C ALA A 65 9.22 7.25 -9.94
N ARG A 66 9.95 7.48 -8.85
CA ARG A 66 11.38 7.78 -8.89
C ARG A 66 12.18 6.53 -9.26
N PRO A 67 13.40 6.66 -9.83
CA PRO A 67 14.27 5.52 -10.06
C PRO A 67 14.53 4.72 -8.77
N ARG A 68 14.07 3.46 -8.77
CA ARG A 68 14.13 2.57 -7.62
C ARG A 68 15.47 1.84 -7.60
N SER A 69 16.13 1.89 -6.44
CA SER A 69 17.33 1.12 -6.12
C SER A 69 17.29 0.79 -4.62
N ALA A 70 18.07 -0.19 -4.15
CA ALA A 70 18.14 -0.50 -2.72
C ALA A 70 18.47 0.75 -1.89
N ALA A 71 19.39 1.59 -2.36
CA ALA A 71 19.76 2.84 -1.69
C ALA A 71 18.65 3.90 -1.71
N THR A 72 17.87 3.98 -2.80
CA THR A 72 16.73 4.92 -2.89
C THR A 72 15.59 4.46 -2.00
N ILE A 73 15.25 3.17 -2.03
CA ILE A 73 14.15 2.60 -1.24
C ILE A 73 14.45 2.69 0.26
N ALA A 74 15.69 2.37 0.69
CA ALA A 74 16.12 2.50 2.09
C ALA A 74 15.99 3.94 2.65
N ARG A 75 15.88 4.94 1.78
CA ARG A 75 15.70 6.36 2.14
C ARG A 75 14.25 6.83 2.04
N LEU A 76 13.30 5.95 1.72
CA LEU A 76 11.89 6.30 1.81
C LEU A 76 11.60 6.81 3.23
N PRO A 77 10.81 7.89 3.36
CA PRO A 77 10.41 8.39 4.66
C PRO A 77 9.84 7.25 5.52
N GLU A 78 10.20 7.25 6.79
CA GLU A 78 9.75 6.28 7.80
C GLU A 78 10.24 4.82 7.63
N LEU A 79 10.73 4.39 6.45
CA LEU A 79 11.19 3.01 6.21
C LEU A 79 12.25 2.53 7.20
N PRO A 80 13.31 3.30 7.51
CA PRO A 80 14.29 2.89 8.52
C PRO A 80 13.66 2.64 9.89
N GLY A 81 12.71 3.50 10.30
CA GLY A 81 12.01 3.36 11.58
C GLY A 81 11.09 2.13 11.62
N PHE A 82 10.48 1.79 10.49
CA PHE A 82 9.62 0.61 10.36
C PHE A 82 10.41 -0.69 10.33
N ILE A 83 11.56 -0.73 9.65
CA ILE A 83 12.47 -1.89 9.70
C ILE A 83 12.97 -2.08 11.15
N ALA A 84 13.39 -1.00 11.81
CA ALA A 84 13.79 -1.06 13.22
C ALA A 84 12.64 -1.46 14.17
N ALA A 85 11.38 -1.17 13.82
CA ALA A 85 10.22 -1.65 14.57
C ALA A 85 9.95 -3.14 14.33
N PHE A 86 10.11 -3.61 13.08
CA PHE A 86 10.04 -5.03 12.73
C PHE A 86 11.08 -5.86 13.48
N ASP A 87 12.34 -5.42 13.50
CA ASP A 87 13.44 -6.14 14.17
C ASP A 87 13.25 -6.28 15.69
N ARG A 88 12.51 -5.36 16.31
CA ARG A 88 12.22 -5.36 17.76
C ARG A 88 11.05 -6.25 18.16
N GLU A 89 10.25 -6.72 17.21
CA GLU A 89 9.02 -7.47 17.47
C GLU A 89 9.14 -8.90 16.88
N PRO A 90 9.68 -9.87 17.66
CA PRO A 90 9.83 -11.24 17.20
C PRO A 90 8.50 -11.82 16.68
N GLY A 91 8.54 -12.37 15.47
CA GLY A 91 7.37 -12.96 14.83
C GLY A 91 6.41 -11.95 14.20
N ALA A 92 6.71 -10.65 14.18
CA ALA A 92 5.91 -9.68 13.46
C ALA A 92 5.85 -9.99 11.95
N ARG A 93 4.74 -9.58 11.33
CA ARG A 93 4.51 -9.65 9.89
C ARG A 93 4.37 -8.26 9.29
N VAL A 94 4.84 -8.11 8.07
CA VAL A 94 4.66 -6.90 7.27
C VAL A 94 3.54 -7.18 6.27
N ILE A 95 2.47 -6.42 6.34
CA ILE A 95 1.37 -6.47 5.38
C ILE A 95 1.57 -5.32 4.40
N VAL A 96 1.71 -5.63 3.11
CA VAL A 96 1.74 -4.64 2.03
C VAL A 96 0.37 -4.64 1.37
N ARG A 97 -0.39 -3.58 1.61
CA ARG A 97 -1.69 -3.35 0.98
C ARG A 97 -1.52 -2.50 -0.27
N TYR A 98 -2.20 -2.90 -1.32
CA TYR A 98 -2.13 -2.28 -2.63
C TYR A 98 -3.49 -2.33 -3.32
N ALA A 99 -3.68 -1.48 -4.33
CA ALA A 99 -4.86 -1.57 -5.17
C ALA A 99 -4.81 -2.82 -6.05
N GLY A 100 -5.96 -3.49 -6.22
CA GLY A 100 -6.04 -4.60 -7.17
C GLY A 100 -5.73 -4.18 -8.61
N GLY A 101 -5.50 -5.17 -9.46
CA GLY A 101 -5.11 -4.98 -10.86
C GLY A 101 -3.62 -5.14 -11.09
N ASP A 102 -3.23 -5.14 -12.37
CA ASP A 102 -1.87 -5.51 -12.79
C ASP A 102 -0.82 -4.52 -12.28
N GLU A 103 -1.10 -3.23 -12.37
CA GLU A 103 -0.17 -2.18 -11.93
C GLU A 103 0.09 -2.23 -10.43
N GLY A 104 -0.96 -2.32 -9.61
CA GLY A 104 -0.82 -2.43 -8.16
C GLY A 104 -0.11 -3.71 -7.75
N SER A 105 -0.38 -4.83 -8.43
CA SER A 105 0.31 -6.11 -8.19
C SER A 105 1.81 -6.01 -8.51
N LEU A 106 2.16 -5.36 -9.62
CA LEU A 106 3.55 -5.10 -10.00
C LEU A 106 4.26 -4.26 -8.94
N TRP A 107 3.65 -3.17 -8.49
CA TRP A 107 4.23 -2.30 -7.45
C TRP A 107 4.44 -3.06 -6.13
N ALA A 108 3.46 -3.88 -5.72
CA ALA A 108 3.53 -4.66 -4.48
C ALA A 108 4.65 -5.71 -4.51
N GLU A 109 4.81 -6.44 -5.63
CA GLU A 109 5.88 -7.44 -5.77
C GLU A 109 7.27 -6.82 -5.88
N GLU A 110 7.40 -5.68 -6.56
CA GLU A 110 8.64 -4.92 -6.57
C GLU A 110 9.00 -4.43 -5.16
N LEU A 111 8.05 -3.85 -4.41
CA LEU A 111 8.29 -3.43 -3.02
C LEU A 111 8.69 -4.63 -2.15
N ARG A 112 8.00 -5.76 -2.25
CA ARG A 112 8.35 -7.00 -1.55
C ARG A 112 9.78 -7.42 -1.85
N SER A 113 10.20 -7.38 -3.11
CA SER A 113 11.57 -7.71 -3.52
C SER A 113 12.60 -6.77 -2.88
N TRP A 114 12.29 -5.47 -2.79
CA TRP A 114 13.14 -4.51 -2.10
C TRP A 114 13.19 -4.73 -0.58
N LEU A 115 12.06 -5.01 0.07
CA LEU A 115 12.02 -5.31 1.50
C LEU A 115 12.83 -6.57 1.84
N VAL A 116 12.80 -7.58 0.96
CA VAL A 116 13.66 -8.78 1.08
C VAL A 116 15.14 -8.42 0.95
N ALA A 117 15.50 -7.60 -0.03
CA ALA A 117 16.88 -7.12 -0.19
C ALA A 117 17.36 -6.28 1.00
N LEU A 118 16.45 -5.66 1.74
CA LEU A 118 16.73 -4.90 2.97
C LEU A 118 16.71 -5.76 4.25
N GLY A 119 16.51 -7.07 4.12
CA GLY A 119 16.66 -8.03 5.22
C GLY A 119 15.35 -8.56 5.82
N ILE A 120 14.17 -8.14 5.35
CA ILE A 120 12.90 -8.68 5.84
C ILE A 120 12.64 -10.03 5.12
N PRO A 121 12.56 -11.16 5.84
CA PRO A 121 12.31 -12.46 5.21
C PRO A 121 10.97 -12.47 4.47
N SER A 122 10.94 -13.02 3.24
CA SER A 122 9.73 -13.06 2.41
C SER A 122 8.55 -13.77 3.08
N ALA A 123 8.80 -14.75 3.96
CA ALA A 123 7.79 -15.46 4.74
C ALA A 123 7.06 -14.59 5.78
N HIS A 124 7.63 -13.43 6.12
CA HIS A 124 7.05 -12.45 7.02
C HIS A 124 6.29 -11.35 6.27
N ILE A 125 6.36 -11.33 4.93
CA ILE A 125 5.69 -10.33 4.09
C ILE A 125 4.44 -10.94 3.48
N GLU A 126 3.32 -10.26 3.65
CA GLU A 126 2.04 -10.63 3.03
C GLU A 126 1.56 -9.51 2.12
N LEU A 127 1.18 -9.85 0.89
CA LEU A 127 0.59 -8.92 -0.07
C LEU A 127 -0.94 -9.00 0.00
N ARG A 128 -1.62 -7.85 0.13
CA ARG A 128 -3.08 -7.75 0.20
C ARG A 128 -3.65 -6.77 -0.84
N PRO A 129 -4.40 -7.24 -1.86
CA PRO A 129 -5.03 -6.38 -2.87
C PRO A 129 -6.35 -5.78 -2.35
N ASP A 130 -6.31 -5.07 -1.22
CA ASP A 130 -7.51 -4.53 -0.56
C ASP A 130 -7.48 -3.02 -0.31
N LEU A 131 -6.54 -2.31 -0.96
CA LEU A 131 -6.53 -0.86 -0.92
C LEU A 131 -7.40 -0.29 -2.04
N PRO A 132 -8.36 0.61 -1.75
CA PRO A 132 -9.21 1.18 -2.79
C PRO A 132 -8.50 2.24 -3.64
N GLN A 133 -7.45 2.88 -3.14
CA GLN A 133 -6.71 3.90 -3.89
C GLN A 133 -5.48 3.30 -4.59
N ALA A 134 -5.36 3.53 -5.89
CA ALA A 134 -4.27 3.02 -6.73
C ALA A 134 -3.01 3.90 -6.70
N ASP A 135 -3.07 5.08 -6.08
CA ASP A 135 -1.99 6.06 -6.04
C ASP A 135 -1.00 5.85 -4.87
N LYS A 136 -1.08 4.72 -4.16
CA LYS A 136 -0.21 4.43 -3.02
C LYS A 136 -0.13 2.95 -2.66
N LEU A 137 0.90 2.62 -1.88
CA LEU A 137 1.04 1.38 -1.13
C LEU A 137 0.97 1.69 0.36
N LEU A 138 0.38 0.80 1.15
CA LEU A 138 0.33 0.91 2.61
C LEU A 138 1.04 -0.29 3.23
N LEU A 139 2.04 -0.04 4.05
CA LEU A 139 2.74 -1.06 4.83
C LEU A 139 2.21 -1.02 6.26
N GLU A 140 1.85 -2.18 6.80
CA GLU A 140 1.44 -2.34 8.19
C GLU A 140 2.33 -3.36 8.88
N LEU A 141 2.85 -3.01 10.04
CA LEU A 141 3.47 -3.97 10.94
C LEU A 141 2.39 -4.61 11.80
N ARG A 142 2.18 -5.91 11.66
CA ARG A 142 1.25 -6.70 12.47
C ARG A 142 2.03 -7.54 13.46
N ARG A 143 1.82 -7.30 14.74
CA ARG A 143 2.33 -8.18 15.80
C ARG A 143 1.60 -9.51 15.69
N GLN A 144 2.34 -10.60 15.61
CA GLN A 144 1.75 -11.92 15.68
C GLN A 144 1.65 -12.33 17.15
N PRO A 145 0.47 -12.68 17.67
CA PRO A 145 0.38 -13.21 19.03
C PRO A 145 1.19 -14.51 19.13
N PRO A 146 1.81 -14.79 20.30
CA PRO A 146 2.46 -16.07 20.53
C PRO A 146 1.44 -17.20 20.32
N ARG A 147 1.87 -18.26 19.61
CA ARG A 147 1.06 -19.46 19.38
C ARG A 147 0.95 -20.30 20.66
#